data_AF-A0A979GBC2-F1
#
_entry.id   AF-A0A979GBC2-F1
#
_cell.length_a   1.000
_cell.length_b   1.000
_cell.length_c   1.000
_cell.angle_alpha   90.00
_cell.angle_beta   90.00
_cell.angle_gamma   90.00
#
_symmetry.space_group_name_H-M   'P 1'
#
loop_
_entity.id
_entity.type
_entity.pdbx_description
1 polymer ?
#
loop_
_entity_poly.entity_id
_entity_poly.type
_entity_poly.pdbx_seq_one_letter_code
_entity_poly.pdbx_strand_id
1 'polypeptide(L)'
;MNIVNSISKVFSIVIMMTLISCTIPRRLYLSNKVGKTITITVDSTFVGDKGTMLFSFMHELNGRRVAPGHIRISFGKEKWDKADEESLKNLLQNVMIKKDGDTKGFRLPKDIRIGHGILIPNGTKGQGVSR
;
A
#
# COMPACT_ATOMS: atom_id res chain seq x y z
N MET A 1 -7.81 75.73 -7.33
CA MET A 1 -6.51 75.02 -7.48
C MET A 1 -6.72 73.61 -6.95
N ASN A 2 -6.80 72.63 -7.85
CA ASN A 2 -7.12 71.23 -7.56
C ASN A 2 -5.84 70.47 -7.18
N ILE A 3 -5.83 69.81 -6.02
CA ILE A 3 -4.88 68.76 -5.66
C ILE A 3 -5.70 67.72 -4.88
N VAL A 4 -6.40 66.82 -5.57
CA VAL A 4 -5.96 65.45 -5.85
C VAL A 4 -5.30 64.81 -4.62
N ASN A 5 -6.00 63.88 -3.97
CA ASN A 5 -5.47 62.54 -3.67
C ASN A 5 -6.56 61.66 -3.06
N SER A 6 -7.19 60.90 -3.97
CA SER A 6 -8.00 59.73 -3.66
C SER A 6 -7.05 58.66 -3.12
N ILE A 7 -6.92 58.59 -1.80
CA ILE A 7 -6.07 57.58 -1.14
C ILE A 7 -6.83 56.25 -1.15
N SER A 8 -6.54 55.49 -2.19
CA SER A 8 -6.28 54.05 -2.15
C SER A 8 -7.28 53.21 -1.34
N LYS A 9 -8.43 52.90 -1.96
CA LYS A 9 -9.22 51.70 -1.63
C LYS A 9 -8.54 50.47 -2.23
N VAL A 10 -7.38 50.11 -1.71
CA VAL A 10 -6.67 48.88 -2.07
C VAL A 10 -6.14 48.30 -0.77
N PHE A 11 -6.07 46.97 -0.68
CA PHE A 11 -5.69 46.16 0.50
C PHE A 11 -6.88 45.88 1.45
N SER A 12 -7.34 44.65 1.68
CA SER A 12 -6.73 43.35 1.47
C SER A 12 -7.85 42.34 1.24
N ILE A 13 -7.92 41.77 0.03
CA ILE A 13 -8.54 40.45 -0.13
C ILE A 13 -7.57 39.48 0.52
N VAL A 14 -7.80 39.15 1.78
CA VAL A 14 -7.15 38.02 2.44
C VAL A 14 -7.67 36.79 1.72
N ILE A 15 -6.94 36.37 0.68
CA ILE A 15 -7.12 35.06 0.06
C ILE A 15 -6.70 34.07 1.14
N MET A 16 -7.67 33.66 1.94
CA MET A 16 -7.58 32.56 2.88
C MET A 16 -7.41 31.30 2.01
N MET A 17 -6.18 31.09 1.57
CA MET A 17 -5.74 29.94 0.80
C MET A 17 -5.83 28.76 1.74
N THR A 18 -7.04 28.21 1.88
CA THR A 18 -7.26 26.92 2.52
C THR A 18 -6.44 25.92 1.73
N LEU A 19 -5.25 25.62 2.24
CA LEU A 19 -4.47 24.45 1.90
C LEU A 19 -5.33 23.25 2.29
N ILE A 20 -6.26 22.89 1.41
CA ILE A 20 -6.93 21.59 1.46
C ILE A 20 -5.81 20.60 1.13
N SER A 21 -5.02 20.26 2.15
CA SER A 21 -4.06 19.18 2.09
C SER A 21 -4.87 17.93 1.82
N CYS A 22 -5.00 17.58 0.56
CA CYS A 22 -5.61 16.34 0.11
C CYS A 22 -4.68 15.23 0.61
N THR A 23 -4.88 14.79 1.85
CA THR A 23 -4.16 13.67 2.44
C THR A 23 -4.61 12.44 1.69
N ILE A 24 -3.74 11.89 0.84
CA ILE A 24 -3.99 10.61 0.19
C ILE A 24 -3.97 9.56 1.30
N PRO A 25 -5.11 8.90 1.56
CA PRO A 25 -5.23 7.93 2.64
C PRO A 25 -4.34 6.70 2.40
N ARG A 26 -3.73 6.20 3.47
CA ARG A 26 -2.87 5.02 3.50
C ARG A 26 -3.62 3.80 2.98
N ARG A 27 -3.29 3.41 1.75
CA ARG A 27 -3.98 2.36 1.00
C ARG A 27 -2.97 1.46 0.32
N LEU A 28 -3.24 0.17 0.39
CA LEU A 28 -2.54 -0.88 -0.33
C LEU A 28 -3.40 -1.34 -1.49
N TYR A 29 -2.82 -1.40 -2.69
CA TYR A 29 -3.49 -1.96 -3.86
C TYR A 29 -2.80 -3.26 -4.22
N LEU A 30 -3.56 -4.35 -4.33
CA LEU A 30 -3.04 -5.63 -4.78
C LEU A 30 -3.68 -5.95 -6.12
N SER A 31 -2.86 -6.24 -7.13
CA SER A 31 -3.32 -6.75 -8.41
C SER A 31 -3.02 -8.25 -8.52
N ASN A 32 -4.08 -9.06 -8.58
CA ASN A 32 -3.99 -10.50 -8.80
C ASN A 32 -4.17 -10.80 -10.29
N LYS A 33 -3.05 -11.14 -10.96
CA LYS A 33 -3.00 -11.53 -12.38
C LYS A 33 -2.95 -13.05 -12.61
N VAL A 34 -3.21 -13.83 -11.57
CA VAL A 34 -3.09 -15.30 -11.61
C VAL A 34 -4.30 -15.98 -12.25
N GLY A 35 -5.41 -15.24 -12.43
CA GLY A 35 -6.65 -15.79 -13.01
C GLY A 35 -7.43 -16.72 -12.08
N LYS A 36 -6.93 -16.96 -10.85
CA LYS A 36 -7.62 -17.67 -9.76
C LYS A 36 -7.58 -16.85 -8.48
N THR A 37 -8.48 -17.15 -7.55
CA THR A 37 -8.39 -16.61 -6.19
C THR A 37 -7.08 -17.05 -5.55
N ILE A 38 -6.41 -16.12 -4.87
CA ILE A 38 -5.22 -16.42 -4.07
C ILE A 38 -5.51 -16.17 -2.60
N THR A 39 -4.85 -16.91 -1.72
CA THR A 39 -4.87 -16.68 -0.27
C THR A 39 -3.48 -16.24 0.16
N ILE A 40 -3.43 -15.11 0.87
CA ILE A 40 -2.22 -14.55 1.46
C ILE A 40 -2.08 -15.16 2.86
N THR A 41 -0.94 -15.79 3.15
CA THR A 41 -0.64 -16.36 4.47
C THR A 41 0.66 -15.75 4.97
N VAL A 42 0.62 -15.17 6.16
CA VAL A 42 1.84 -14.67 6.83
C VAL A 42 2.51 -15.84 7.54
N ASP A 43 3.84 -15.91 7.49
CA ASP A 43 4.59 -16.93 8.23
C ASP A 43 4.29 -16.86 9.73
N SER A 44 3.97 -18.00 10.35
CA SER A 44 3.65 -18.08 11.78
C SER A 44 4.81 -17.64 12.69
N THR A 45 6.04 -17.67 12.18
CA THR A 45 7.22 -17.22 12.93
C THR A 45 7.47 -15.72 12.79
N PHE A 46 6.74 -15.02 11.92
CA PHE A 46 6.87 -13.58 11.76
C PHE A 46 6.10 -12.89 12.90
N VAL A 47 6.84 -12.24 13.80
CA VAL A 47 6.27 -11.54 14.95
C VAL A 47 6.22 -10.05 14.65
N GLY A 48 5.05 -9.45 14.83
CA GLY A 48 4.87 -7.99 14.81
C GLY A 48 4.61 -7.48 16.20
N ASP A 49 5.19 -6.33 16.54
CA ASP A 49 4.93 -5.66 17.81
C ASP A 49 3.48 -5.17 17.88
N LYS A 50 2.75 -5.54 18.93
CA LYS A 50 1.36 -5.12 19.12
C LYS A 50 1.28 -3.59 19.20
N GLY A 51 0.29 -3.02 18.53
CA GLY A 51 0.10 -1.56 18.47
C GLY A 51 0.92 -0.85 17.39
N THR A 52 1.73 -1.58 16.62
CA THR A 52 2.44 -1.01 15.47
C THR A 52 1.65 -1.18 14.17
N MET A 53 2.02 -0.39 13.16
CA MET A 53 1.44 -0.52 11.83
C MET A 53 1.68 -1.89 11.20
N LEU A 54 2.83 -2.51 11.50
CA LEU A 54 3.17 -3.84 11.05
C LEU A 54 2.12 -4.88 11.49
N PHE A 55 1.63 -4.77 12.73
CA PHE A 55 0.57 -5.64 13.24
C PHE A 55 -0.73 -5.47 12.47
N SER A 56 -1.12 -4.22 12.15
CA SER A 56 -2.30 -3.93 11.32
C SER A 56 -2.18 -4.53 9.91
N PHE A 57 -1.00 -4.43 9.30
CA PHE A 57 -0.74 -5.07 8.00
C PHE A 57 -0.85 -6.59 8.09
N MET A 58 -0.24 -7.21 9.10
CA MET A 58 -0.30 -8.66 9.33
C MET A 58 -1.75 -9.13 9.48
N HIS A 59 -2.54 -8.43 10.30
CA HIS A 59 -3.92 -8.78 10.57
C HIS A 59 -4.79 -8.73 9.30
N GLU A 60 -4.66 -7.68 8.49
CA GLU A 60 -5.46 -7.52 7.26
C GLU A 60 -5.06 -8.44 6.12
N LEU A 61 -3.78 -8.84 6.06
CA LEU A 61 -3.24 -9.67 4.99
C LEU A 61 -3.32 -11.17 5.30
N ASN A 62 -3.18 -11.58 6.57
CA ASN A 62 -3.15 -13.01 6.89
C ASN A 62 -4.53 -13.67 6.68
N GLY A 63 -4.57 -14.74 5.90
CA GLY A 63 -5.80 -15.42 5.49
C GLY A 63 -6.61 -14.68 4.43
N ARG A 64 -6.14 -13.53 3.92
CA ARG A 64 -6.90 -12.72 2.97
C ARG A 64 -7.02 -13.45 1.64
N ARG A 65 -8.27 -13.71 1.22
CA ARG A 65 -8.59 -14.20 -0.13
C ARG A 65 -8.71 -13.03 -1.10
N VAL A 66 -7.99 -13.10 -2.21
CA VAL A 66 -7.97 -12.08 -3.25
C VAL A 66 -8.39 -12.71 -4.57
N ALA A 67 -9.59 -12.37 -5.03
CA ALA A 67 -10.10 -12.78 -6.35
C ALA A 67 -9.22 -12.21 -7.48
N PRO A 68 -9.32 -12.74 -8.71
CA PRO A 68 -8.68 -12.13 -9.88
C PRO A 68 -9.08 -10.65 -10.03
N GLY A 69 -8.14 -9.79 -10.41
CA GLY A 69 -8.37 -8.35 -10.58
C GLY A 69 -7.65 -7.51 -9.53
N HIS A 70 -8.33 -6.50 -8.97
CA HIS A 70 -7.75 -5.52 -8.07
C HIS A 70 -8.50 -5.46 -6.75
N ILE A 71 -7.75 -5.46 -5.64
CA ILE A 71 -8.28 -5.17 -4.31
C ILE A 71 -7.56 -3.96 -3.73
N ARG A 72 -8.32 -3.17 -2.97
CA ARG A 72 -7.83 -2.04 -2.21
C ARG A 72 -8.07 -2.29 -0.73
N ILE A 73 -7.01 -2.18 0.06
CA ILE A 73 -7.06 -2.31 1.52
C ILE A 73 -6.70 -0.94 2.10
N SER A 74 -7.58 -0.39 2.94
CA SER A 74 -7.40 0.92 3.55
C SER A 74 -6.92 0.74 4.97
N PHE A 75 -5.83 1.42 5.33
CA PHE A 75 -5.24 1.35 6.66
C PHE A 75 -5.36 2.65 7.46
N GLY A 76 -6.02 3.68 6.91
CA GLY A 76 -6.27 4.93 7.60
C GLY A 76 -6.35 6.12 6.66
N LYS A 77 -6.56 7.30 7.24
CA LYS A 77 -6.58 8.58 6.51
C LYS A 77 -5.21 9.26 6.43
N GLU A 78 -4.23 8.72 7.15
CA GLU A 78 -2.86 9.23 7.19
C GLU A 78 -2.12 8.94 5.90
N LYS A 79 -1.02 9.66 5.67
CA LYS A 79 -0.12 9.38 4.53
C LYS A 79 0.76 8.17 4.87
N TRP A 80 1.31 7.53 3.84
CA TRP A 80 2.43 6.60 4.00
C TRP A 80 3.66 7.38 4.46
N ASP A 81 4.32 6.91 5.50
CA ASP A 81 5.69 7.31 5.81
C ASP A 81 6.68 6.19 5.43
N LYS A 82 7.98 6.47 5.58
CA LYS A 82 9.03 5.50 5.25
C LYS A 82 9.00 4.26 6.15
N ALA A 83 8.62 4.42 7.42
CA ALA A 83 8.57 3.32 8.37
C ALA A 83 7.41 2.37 8.05
N ASP A 84 6.27 2.90 7.59
CA ASP A 84 5.16 2.13 7.07
C ASP A 84 5.58 1.31 5.84
N GLU A 85 6.28 1.94 4.89
CA GLU A 85 6.76 1.28 3.67
C GLU A 85 7.75 0.14 3.98
N GLU A 86 8.70 0.38 4.89
CA GLU A 86 9.65 -0.63 5.35
C GLU A 86 8.95 -1.79 6.10
N SER A 87 7.99 -1.47 6.96
CA SER A 87 7.18 -2.46 7.67
C SER A 87 6.40 -3.35 6.71
N LEU A 88 5.73 -2.75 5.73
CA LEU A 88 5.01 -3.48 4.70
C LEU A 88 5.96 -4.34 3.85
N LYS A 89 7.15 -3.82 3.52
CA LYS A 89 8.17 -4.59 2.77
C LYS A 89 8.64 -5.81 3.54
N ASN A 90 8.94 -5.64 4.81
CA ASN A 90 9.36 -6.73 5.67
C ASN A 90 8.26 -7.79 5.78
N LEU A 91 7.00 -7.38 5.93
CA LEU A 91 5.87 -8.31 5.97
C LEU A 91 5.72 -9.11 4.68
N LEU A 92 5.77 -8.45 3.52
CA LEU A 92 5.55 -9.11 2.22
C LEU A 92 6.63 -10.15 1.89
N GLN A 93 7.85 -9.96 2.41
CA GLN A 93 8.92 -10.96 2.30
C GLN A 93 8.64 -12.22 3.12
N ASN A 94 7.79 -12.12 4.14
CA ASN A 94 7.38 -13.21 5.03
C ASN A 94 5.97 -13.74 4.70
N VAL A 95 5.46 -13.43 3.51
CA VAL A 95 4.17 -13.93 3.04
C VAL A 95 4.35 -15.09 2.05
N MET A 96 3.52 -16.10 2.21
CA MET A 96 3.28 -17.16 1.23
C MET A 96 1.93 -16.93 0.55
N ILE A 97 1.91 -17.00 -0.79
CA ILE A 97 0.71 -16.91 -1.60
C ILE A 97 0.34 -18.31 -2.07
N LYS A 98 -0.89 -18.75 -1.76
CA LYS A 98 -1.45 -20.01 -2.26
C LYS A 98 -2.55 -19.71 -3.27
N LYS A 99 -2.52 -20.38 -4.42
CA LYS A 99 -3.60 -20.30 -5.40
C LYS A 99 -4.68 -21.30 -5.05
N ASP A 100 -5.93 -20.95 -5.28
CA ASP A 100 -7.05 -21.86 -5.01
C ASP A 100 -6.93 -23.13 -5.87
N GLY A 101 -7.04 -24.29 -5.22
CA GLY A 101 -6.82 -25.60 -5.82
C GLY A 101 -5.36 -26.04 -6.00
N ASP A 102 -4.37 -25.22 -5.65
CA ASP A 102 -2.96 -25.61 -5.69
C ASP A 102 -2.46 -26.04 -4.30
N THR A 103 -1.72 -27.15 -4.24
CA THR A 103 -1.11 -27.65 -2.99
C THR A 103 0.18 -26.92 -2.60
N LYS A 104 0.78 -26.19 -3.56
CA LYS A 104 2.03 -25.45 -3.39
C LYS A 104 1.77 -23.95 -3.40
N GLY A 105 2.34 -23.24 -2.42
CA GLY A 105 2.40 -21.79 -2.42
C GLY A 105 3.70 -21.27 -3.05
N PHE A 106 3.75 -19.98 -3.35
CA PHE A 106 4.97 -19.28 -3.75
C PHE A 106 5.20 -18.06 -2.87
N ARG A 107 6.47 -17.67 -2.71
CA ARG A 107 6.84 -16.43 -2.03
C ARG A 107 6.97 -15.29 -3.03
N LEU A 108 6.71 -14.10 -2.55
CA LEU A 108 6.90 -12.88 -3.31
C LEU A 108 8.40 -12.58 -3.51
N PRO A 109 8.82 -12.06 -4.68
CA PRO A 109 10.20 -11.65 -4.89
C PRO A 109 10.63 -10.52 -3.93
N LYS A 110 11.91 -10.50 -3.55
CA LYS A 110 12.45 -9.55 -2.55
C LYS A 110 12.46 -8.09 -3.05
N ASP A 111 12.48 -7.91 -4.36
CA ASP A 111 12.57 -6.63 -5.09
C ASP A 111 11.20 -6.08 -5.52
N ILE A 112 10.10 -6.53 -4.90
CA ILE A 112 8.80 -5.94 -5.16
C ILE A 112 8.83 -4.44 -4.90
N ARG A 113 8.49 -3.69 -5.95
CA ARG A 113 8.23 -2.26 -5.84
C ARG A 113 6.94 -2.06 -5.07
N ILE A 114 7.08 -1.60 -3.84
CA ILE A 114 5.98 -1.07 -3.04
C ILE A 114 5.83 0.38 -3.45
N GLY A 115 4.99 0.64 -4.45
CA GLY A 115 4.54 1.99 -4.77
C GLY A 115 3.11 2.19 -4.27
N HIS A 116 2.37 3.11 -4.90
CA HIS A 116 0.91 3.23 -4.79
C HIS A 116 0.14 1.97 -5.29
N GLY A 117 0.80 0.81 -5.39
CA GLY A 117 0.24 -0.50 -5.69
C GLY A 117 1.32 -1.59 -5.76
N ILE A 118 0.92 -2.82 -5.45
CA ILE A 118 1.70 -4.05 -5.53
C ILE A 118 1.14 -4.91 -6.66
N LEU A 119 2.05 -5.38 -7.51
CA LEU A 119 1.74 -6.33 -8.58
C LEU A 119 2.14 -7.75 -8.13
N ILE A 120 1.20 -8.69 -8.18
CA ILE A 120 1.49 -10.12 -7.95
C ILE A 120 1.65 -10.76 -9.33
N PRO A 121 2.89 -11.04 -9.78
CA PRO A 121 3.13 -11.59 -11.12
C PRO A 121 2.61 -13.03 -11.21
N ASN A 122 2.17 -13.40 -12.41
CA ASN A 122 1.88 -14.79 -12.73
C ASN A 122 3.22 -15.54 -12.73
N GLY A 123 3.39 -16.50 -11.82
CA GLY A 123 4.68 -17.14 -11.53
C GLY A 123 5.47 -17.49 -12.80
N THR A 124 6.73 -17.07 -12.84
CA THR A 124 7.68 -17.49 -13.86
C THR A 124 7.87 -19.00 -13.77
N LYS A 125 7.73 -19.67 -14.92
CA LYS A 125 8.11 -21.08 -15.10
C LYS A 125 9.54 -21.30 -14.61
N GLY A 126 9.73 -22.32 -13.78
CA GLY A 126 10.94 -23.14 -13.69
C GLY A 126 12.24 -22.46 -13.25
N GLN A 127 12.65 -22.72 -12.00
CA GLN A 127 14.03 -23.09 -11.72
C GLN A 127 14.02 -24.41 -10.96
N GLY A 128 14.17 -25.50 -11.73
CA GLY A 128 14.76 -26.70 -11.16
C GLY A 128 16.22 -26.38 -10.87
N VAL A 129 16.61 -26.51 -9.60
CA VAL A 129 18.01 -26.65 -9.25
C VAL A 129 18.22 -28.14 -9.02
N SER A 130 18.67 -28.81 -10.08
CA SER A 130 19.52 -29.98 -9.94
C SER A 130 20.82 -29.55 -9.27
N ARG A 131 21.10 -30.12 -8.11
CA ARG A 131 22.34 -30.85 -7.80
C ARG A 131 22.22 -31.49 -6.44
#